data_AF-A0A7R9JHU5-F1
#
_entry.id   AF-A0A7R9JHU5-F1
#
_cell.length_a   1.000
_cell.length_b   1.000
_cell.length_c   1.000
_cell.angle_alpha   90.00
_cell.angle_beta   90.00
_cell.angle_gamma   90.00
#
_symmetry.space_group_name_H-M   'P 1'
#
loop_
_entity.id
_entity.type
_entity.pdbx_description
1 polymer ?
#
loop_
_entity_poly.entity_id
_entity_poly.type
_entity_poly.pdbx_seq_one_letter_code
_entity_poly.pdbx_strand_id
1 'polypeptide(L)'
;ATFSNGGALRHEFDFKGVVDAIKPANISLEIATDHAIEVGAEDVMQISLSDNLPGLQFVCAAEQFHHVKTKLMQLHYQIHSAGQMYIARNYVTLSDTDLQAVTKLCEKLEEHVDVMCLYDNIL
;
A
#
# COMPACT_ATOMS: atom_id res chain seq x y z
N ALA A 1 -13.56 -18.29 -13.19
CA ALA A 1 -12.23 -17.99 -12.64
C ALA A 1 -11.38 -19.25 -12.74
N THR A 2 -10.12 -19.12 -13.16
CA THR A 2 -9.17 -20.23 -13.21
C THR A 2 -8.13 -20.00 -12.13
N PHE A 3 -7.97 -20.95 -11.20
CA PHE A 3 -6.93 -20.88 -10.17
C PHE A 3 -5.68 -21.60 -10.67
N SER A 4 -4.50 -21.01 -10.44
CA SER A 4 -3.21 -21.61 -10.77
C SER A 4 -2.51 -22.16 -9.53
N ASN A 5 -1.54 -23.04 -9.71
CA ASN A 5 -0.73 -23.56 -8.60
C ASN A 5 0.09 -22.43 -7.95
N GLY A 6 0.26 -22.51 -6.62
CA GLY A 6 0.83 -21.47 -5.77
C GLY A 6 2.23 -21.01 -6.21
N GLY A 7 2.28 -19.97 -7.04
CA GLY A 7 3.54 -19.38 -7.50
C GLY A 7 3.48 -18.65 -8.83
N ALA A 8 2.47 -18.91 -9.68
CA ALA A 8 2.43 -18.37 -11.05
C ALA A 8 2.57 -16.84 -11.14
N LEU A 9 2.03 -16.10 -10.15
CA LEU A 9 2.08 -14.64 -10.10
C LEU A 9 2.95 -14.09 -8.97
N ARG A 10 3.64 -14.95 -8.20
CA ARG A 10 4.38 -14.52 -7.01
C ARG A 10 5.51 -13.53 -7.33
N HIS A 11 6.05 -13.58 -8.54
CA HIS A 11 7.11 -12.69 -9.00
C HIS A 11 6.61 -11.33 -9.50
N GLU A 12 5.29 -11.17 -9.67
CA GLU A 12 4.65 -9.91 -10.08
C GLU A 12 4.33 -9.02 -8.87
N PHE A 13 4.51 -9.51 -7.65
CA PHE A 13 4.24 -8.76 -6.42
C PHE A 13 5.46 -8.76 -5.51
N ASP A 14 5.70 -7.62 -4.88
CA ASP A 14 6.70 -7.47 -3.82
C ASP A 14 6.02 -7.41 -2.45
N PHE A 15 6.54 -8.15 -1.49
CA PHE A 15 6.10 -8.04 -0.09
C PHE A 15 6.82 -6.86 0.56
N LYS A 16 6.05 -5.83 0.94
CA LYS A 16 6.55 -4.53 1.41
C LYS A 16 5.86 -4.12 2.70
N GLY A 17 6.51 -3.26 3.47
CA GLY A 17 5.88 -2.51 4.55
C GLY A 17 5.28 -1.23 4.01
N VAL A 18 4.00 -0.98 4.32
CA VAL A 18 3.26 0.21 3.92
C VAL A 18 2.78 0.93 5.16
N VAL A 19 3.04 2.23 5.24
CA VAL A 19 2.64 3.09 6.35
C VAL A 19 1.97 4.34 5.79
N ASP A 20 0.67 4.46 6.03
CA ASP A 20 -0.09 5.67 5.69
C ASP A 20 -0.11 6.59 6.91
N ALA A 21 0.31 7.84 6.72
CA ALA A 21 0.43 8.79 7.81
C ALA A 21 0.12 10.24 7.41
N ILE A 22 -0.29 11.03 8.38
CA ILE A 22 -0.46 12.48 8.24
C ILE A 22 0.81 13.14 8.75
N LYS A 23 1.44 13.95 7.88
CA LYS A 23 2.62 14.74 8.26
C LYS A 23 2.26 15.87 9.22
N PRO A 24 3.17 16.31 10.09
CA PRO A 24 2.96 17.53 10.88
C PRO A 24 2.69 18.75 9.99
N ALA A 25 1.88 19.70 10.48
CA ALA A 25 1.42 20.85 9.69
C ALA A 25 2.57 21.75 9.17
N ASN A 26 3.68 21.84 9.91
CA ASN A 26 4.85 22.64 9.58
C ASN A 26 5.84 21.95 8.61
N ILE A 27 5.59 20.71 8.22
CA ILE A 27 6.48 19.93 7.35
C ILE A 27 6.02 20.09 5.90
N SER A 28 6.92 20.49 5.01
CA SER A 28 6.66 20.52 3.56
C SER A 28 6.76 19.11 2.97
N LEU A 29 6.34 18.93 1.71
CA LEU A 29 6.53 17.65 1.02
C LEU A 29 8.02 17.31 0.86
N GLU A 30 8.84 18.30 0.52
CA GLU A 30 10.30 18.14 0.36
C GLU A 30 10.95 17.61 1.64
N ILE A 31 10.63 18.21 2.79
CA ILE A 31 11.13 17.73 4.08
C ILE A 31 10.59 16.33 4.39
N ALA A 32 9.34 16.01 4.01
CA ALA A 32 8.80 14.68 4.20
C ALA A 32 9.51 13.62 3.34
N THR A 33 10.01 14.00 2.16
CA THR A 33 10.88 13.15 1.33
C THR A 33 12.23 12.91 1.99
N ASP A 34 12.83 13.94 2.59
CA ASP A 34 14.07 13.78 3.36
C ASP A 34 13.88 12.84 4.55
N HIS A 35 12.79 13.02 5.30
CA HIS A 35 12.42 12.10 6.37
C HIS A 35 12.24 10.67 5.86
N ALA A 36 11.61 10.45 4.70
CA ALA A 36 11.43 9.13 4.11
C ALA A 36 12.79 8.41 3.93
N ILE A 37 13.78 9.12 3.40
CA ILE A 37 15.14 8.60 3.22
C ILE A 37 15.78 8.28 4.58
N GLU A 38 15.69 9.19 5.56
CA GLU A 38 16.28 9.01 6.89
C GLU A 38 15.69 7.84 7.70
N VAL A 39 14.40 7.59 7.52
CA VAL A 39 13.71 6.47 8.20
C VAL A 39 13.89 5.13 7.48
N GLY A 40 14.43 5.13 6.26
CA GLY A 40 14.65 3.93 5.45
C GLY A 40 13.42 3.50 4.65
N ALA A 41 12.54 4.44 4.30
CA ALA A 41 11.51 4.21 3.30
C ALA A 41 12.14 4.21 1.90
N GLU A 42 11.64 3.32 1.04
CA GLU A 42 12.02 3.20 -0.37
C GLU A 42 11.28 4.23 -1.23
N ASP A 43 10.06 4.58 -0.84
CA ASP A 43 9.23 5.55 -1.56
C ASP A 43 8.28 6.31 -0.61
N VAL A 44 7.88 7.51 -1.03
CA VAL A 44 6.85 8.31 -0.38
C VAL A 44 5.95 9.00 -1.40
N MET A 45 4.65 8.79 -1.28
CA MET A 45 3.65 9.36 -2.20
C MET A 45 2.57 10.12 -1.44
N GLN A 46 2.03 11.17 -2.07
CA GLN A 46 0.80 11.80 -1.57
C GLN A 46 -0.41 10.93 -1.89
N ILE A 47 -1.25 10.70 -0.89
CA ILE A 47 -2.49 9.93 -1.03
C ILE A 47 -3.65 10.66 -0.35
N SER A 48 -4.89 10.24 -0.65
CA SER A 48 -6.08 10.66 0.11
C SER A 48 -6.44 9.54 1.09
N LEU A 49 -6.29 9.78 2.40
CA LEU A 49 -6.58 8.78 3.44
C LEU A 49 -8.09 8.58 3.62
N SER A 50 -8.86 9.64 3.39
CA SER A 50 -10.32 9.68 3.36
C SER A 50 -10.76 10.87 2.51
N ASP A 51 -12.07 11.08 2.38
CA ASP A 51 -12.62 12.26 1.72
C ASP A 51 -12.03 13.55 2.33
N ASN A 52 -11.28 14.31 1.52
CA ASN A 52 -10.60 15.56 1.88
C ASN A 52 -9.50 15.48 2.95
N LEU A 53 -8.95 14.29 3.24
CA LEU A 53 -7.83 14.14 4.17
C LEU A 53 -6.54 13.75 3.42
N PRO A 54 -5.67 14.73 3.07
CA PRO A 54 -4.40 14.42 2.44
C PRO A 54 -3.46 13.74 3.43
N GLY A 55 -2.80 12.68 2.99
CA GLY A 55 -1.79 11.95 3.73
C GLY A 55 -0.59 11.61 2.86
N LEU A 56 0.34 10.89 3.46
CA LEU A 56 1.50 10.33 2.80
C LEU A 56 1.51 8.82 3.00
N GLN A 57 1.81 8.09 1.94
CA GLN A 57 2.09 6.67 2.00
C GLN A 57 3.60 6.47 1.92
N PHE A 58 4.17 5.81 2.92
CA PHE A 58 5.57 5.41 2.95
C PHE A 58 5.65 3.93 2.65
N VAL A 59 6.44 3.56 1.65
CA VAL A 59 6.70 2.16 1.28
C VAL A 59 8.14 1.82 1.68
N CYS A 60 8.35 0.63 2.24
CA CYS A 60 9.66 0.16 2.65
C CYS A 60 9.81 -1.35 2.47
N ALA A 61 11.03 -1.86 2.57
CA ALA A 61 11.27 -3.30 2.69
C ALA A 61 10.49 -3.87 3.89
N ALA A 62 9.88 -5.05 3.74
CA ALA A 62 9.04 -5.64 4.78
C ALA A 62 9.79 -5.81 6.11
N GLU A 63 11.08 -6.14 6.06
CA GLU A 63 11.94 -6.30 7.23
C GLU A 63 12.16 -4.99 8.00
N GLN A 64 12.06 -3.84 7.32
CA GLN A 64 12.24 -2.51 7.90
C GLN A 64 10.93 -1.89 8.42
N PHE A 65 9.78 -2.55 8.20
CA PHE A 65 8.46 -2.01 8.53
C PHE A 65 8.34 -1.44 9.95
N HIS A 66 8.75 -2.20 10.96
CA HIS A 66 8.66 -1.77 12.36
C HIS A 66 9.59 -0.58 12.66
N HIS A 67 10.76 -0.54 12.02
CA HIS A 67 11.73 0.53 12.17
C HIS A 67 11.19 1.85 11.59
N VAL A 68 10.74 1.80 10.33
CA VAL A 68 10.16 2.94 9.60
C VAL A 68 8.96 3.50 10.35
N LYS A 69 7.99 2.65 10.71
CA LYS A 69 6.81 3.06 11.48
C LYS A 69 7.18 3.78 12.78
N THR A 70 8.12 3.22 13.55
CA THR A 70 8.53 3.78 14.83
C THR A 70 9.22 5.13 14.66
N LYS A 71 10.11 5.27 13.68
CA LYS A 71 10.79 6.53 13.40
C LYS A 71 9.82 7.61 12.90
N LEU A 72 8.86 7.28 12.05
CA LEU A 72 7.81 8.21 11.63
C LEU A 72 7.03 8.75 12.82
N MET A 73 6.68 7.89 13.79
CA MET A 73 6.04 8.33 15.04
C MET A 73 6.94 9.26 15.87
N GLN A 74 8.25 9.01 15.92
CA GLN A 74 9.23 9.88 16.60
C GLN A 74 9.35 11.25 15.92
N LEU A 75 9.18 11.30 14.60
CA LEU A 75 9.10 12.53 13.80
C LEU A 75 7.69 13.18 13.85
N HIS A 76 6.83 12.71 14.75
CA HIS A 76 5.47 13.23 14.98
C HIS A 76 4.50 13.04 13.80
N TYR A 77 4.76 12.10 12.90
CA TYR A 77 3.75 11.67 11.93
C TYR A 77 2.64 10.92 12.65
N GLN A 78 1.39 11.27 12.33
CA GLN A 78 0.23 10.54 12.85
C GLN A 78 -0.06 9.36 11.94
N ILE A 79 0.20 8.15 12.43
CA ILE A 79 -0.06 6.91 11.69
C ILE A 79 -1.57 6.70 11.55
N HIS A 80 -2.05 6.61 10.31
CA HIS A 80 -3.44 6.32 9.97
C HIS A 80 -3.64 4.81 9.75
N SER A 81 -2.78 4.20 8.93
CA SER A 81 -2.77 2.77 8.66
C SER A 81 -1.31 2.28 8.58
N ALA A 82 -1.05 1.02 8.91
CA ALA A 82 0.26 0.43 8.73
C ALA A 82 0.17 -1.10 8.67
N GLY A 83 0.79 -1.72 7.66
CA GLY A 83 0.82 -3.16 7.50
C GLY A 83 1.92 -3.63 6.56
N GLN A 84 2.16 -4.94 6.53
CA GLN A 84 2.97 -5.58 5.50
C GLN A 84 2.03 -6.22 4.48
N MET A 85 2.24 -5.94 3.19
CA MET A 85 1.33 -6.35 2.13
C MET A 85 2.07 -6.58 0.80
N TYR A 86 1.40 -7.25 -0.13
CA TYR A 86 1.89 -7.42 -1.48
C TYR A 86 1.52 -6.20 -2.34
N ILE A 87 2.53 -5.58 -2.96
CA ILE A 87 2.37 -4.49 -3.92
C ILE A 87 2.72 -5.01 -5.31
N ALA A 88 1.86 -4.75 -6.29
CA ALA A 88 2.12 -5.13 -7.67
C ALA A 88 3.31 -4.36 -8.25
N ARG A 89 4.18 -5.07 -8.97
CA ARG A 89 5.29 -4.45 -9.73
C ARG A 89 4.81 -3.76 -10.99
N ASN A 90 3.78 -4.32 -11.61
CA ASN A 90 3.23 -3.86 -12.89
C ASN A 90 1.71 -3.77 -12.79
N TYR A 91 1.16 -2.60 -13.05
CA TYR A 91 -0.28 -2.40 -13.09
C TYR A 91 -0.85 -2.60 -14.50
N VAL A 92 -2.08 -3.09 -14.59
CA VAL A 92 -2.83 -3.28 -15.84
C VAL A 92 -4.10 -2.45 -15.82
N THR A 93 -4.39 -1.81 -16.96
CA THR A 93 -5.67 -1.11 -17.17
C THR A 93 -6.66 -2.08 -17.81
N LEU A 94 -7.87 -2.14 -17.26
CA LEU A 94 -8.94 -2.98 -17.78
C LEU A 94 -9.97 -2.15 -18.54
N SER A 95 -10.70 -2.80 -19.46
CA SER A 95 -11.90 -2.21 -20.05
C SER A 95 -13.01 -2.10 -18.99
N ASP A 96 -13.99 -1.21 -19.17
CA ASP A 96 -15.11 -1.08 -18.23
C ASP A 96 -15.87 -2.40 -18.00
N THR A 97 -15.96 -3.22 -19.06
CA THR A 97 -16.62 -4.53 -19.00
C THR A 97 -15.83 -5.52 -18.15
N ASP A 98 -14.51 -5.56 -18.35
CA ASP A 98 -13.63 -6.44 -17.58
C ASP A 98 -13.52 -5.98 -16.13
N LEU A 99 -13.44 -4.65 -15.90
CA LEU A 99 -13.40 -4.06 -14.57
C LEU A 99 -14.66 -4.47 -13.79
N GLN A 100 -15.85 -4.34 -14.38
CA GLN A 100 -17.09 -4.75 -13.72
C GLN A 100 -17.12 -6.25 -13.40
N ALA A 101 -16.56 -7.09 -14.28
CA ALA A 101 -16.48 -8.53 -14.04
C ALA A 101 -15.52 -8.86 -12.89
N VAL A 102 -14.37 -8.16 -12.83
CA VAL A 102 -13.38 -8.35 -11.77
C VAL A 102 -13.86 -7.81 -10.43
N THR A 103 -14.50 -6.64 -10.38
CA THR A 103 -15.09 -6.10 -9.15
C THR A 103 -16.04 -7.11 -8.50
N LYS A 104 -16.96 -7.71 -9.28
CA LYS A 104 -17.87 -8.76 -8.79
C LYS A 104 -17.16 -10.03 -8.34
N LEU A 105 -15.99 -10.32 -8.90
CA LEU A 105 -15.16 -11.45 -8.48
C LEU A 105 -14.49 -11.14 -7.14
N CYS A 106 -13.91 -9.95 -6.98
CA CYS A 106 -13.29 -9.50 -5.74
C CYS A 106 -14.30 -9.49 -4.59
N GLU A 107 -15.47 -8.87 -4.79
CA GLU A 107 -16.56 -8.84 -3.79
C GLU A 107 -16.90 -10.25 -3.27
N LYS A 108 -17.09 -11.22 -4.18
CA LYS A 108 -17.41 -12.61 -3.80
C LYS A 108 -16.28 -13.31 -3.05
N LEU A 109 -15.02 -12.96 -3.35
CA LEU A 109 -13.87 -13.54 -2.67
C LEU A 109 -13.71 -12.92 -1.28
N GLU A 110 -13.91 -11.62 -1.11
CA GLU A 110 -13.86 -10.93 0.18
C GLU A 110 -14.96 -11.37 1.14
N GLU A 111 -16.14 -11.74 0.62
CA GLU A 111 -17.24 -12.31 1.42
C GLU A 111 -16.92 -13.69 2.01
N HIS A 112 -15.89 -14.37 1.50
CA HIS A 112 -15.54 -15.71 1.95
C HIS A 112 -14.72 -15.66 3.24
N VAL A 113 -15.17 -16.35 4.29
CA VAL A 113 -14.58 -16.30 5.66
C VAL A 113 -13.09 -16.67 5.74
N ASP A 114 -12.63 -17.52 4.82
CA ASP A 114 -11.22 -17.95 4.77
C ASP A 114 -10.31 -16.98 3.99
N VAL A 115 -10.87 -15.97 3.31
CA VAL A 115 -10.11 -14.96 2.59
C VAL A 115 -9.78 -13.83 3.55
N MET A 116 -8.49 -13.66 3.85
CA MET A 116 -8.03 -12.61 4.75
C MET A 116 -7.72 -11.30 4.02
N CYS A 117 -7.11 -11.38 2.84
CA CYS A 117 -6.72 -10.23 2.02
C CYS A 117 -6.74 -10.63 0.54
N LEU A 118 -7.11 -9.69 -0.32
CA LEU A 118 -6.94 -9.77 -1.76
C LEU A 118 -5.92 -8.74 -2.21
N TYR A 119 -5.12 -9.13 -3.20
CA TYR A 119 -4.17 -8.26 -3.88
C TYR A 119 -4.37 -8.42 -5.37
N ASP A 120 -4.47 -7.30 -6.06
CA ASP A 120 -4.57 -7.23 -7.50
C ASP A 120 -3.54 -6.23 -8.04
N ASN A 121 -3.44 -6.18 -9.36
CA ASN A 121 -2.56 -5.27 -10.07
C ASN A 121 -3.33 -4.37 -11.03
N ILE A 122 -4.55 -3.98 -10.69
CA ILE A 122 -5.42 -3.15 -11.52
C ILE A 122 -5.21 -1.68 -11.14
N LEU A 123 -5.12 -0.81 -12.15
CA LEU A 123 -4.96 0.65 -11.96
C LEU A 123 -6.31 1.37 -11.88
#